data_AF-A0A0G0MMI1-F1
#
_entry.id   AF-A0A0G0MMI1-F1
#
_cell.length_a   1.000
_cell.length_b   1.000
_cell.length_c   1.000
_cell.angle_alpha   90.00
_cell.angle_beta   90.00
_cell.angle_gamma   90.00
#
_symmetry.space_group_name_H-M   'P 1'
#
loop_
_entity.id
_entity.type
_entity.pdbx_description
1 polymer ?
#
loop_
_entity_poly.entity_id
_entity_poly.type
_entity_poly.pdbx_seq_one_letter_code
_entity_poly.pdbx_strand_id
1 'polypeptide(L)'
;MRKILARHRWVADATITESYDTNEEFRVTHRRFTATVDGYRNFRIYDGELEDGLVKRIIAKVESIKTRIRSGDETILHENTLLEN
;
A
#
# COMPACT_ATOMS: atom_id res chain seq x y z
N MET A 1 -12.21 13.49 2.35
CA MET A 1 -12.57 12.23 3.07
C MET A 1 -12.24 11.11 2.13
N ARG A 2 -11.31 10.23 2.49
CA ARG A 2 -10.85 9.19 1.56
C ARG A 2 -11.93 8.12 1.38
N LYS A 3 -12.30 7.86 0.13
CA LYS A 3 -13.22 6.80 -0.26
C LYS A 3 -12.42 5.56 -0.66
N ILE A 4 -12.84 4.39 -0.20
CA ILE A 4 -12.25 3.13 -0.64
C ILE A 4 -12.67 2.90 -2.08
N LEU A 5 -11.71 2.67 -2.96
CA LEU A 5 -11.97 2.28 -4.35
C LEU A 5 -12.10 0.76 -4.45
N ALA A 6 -11.12 0.06 -3.91
CA ALA A 6 -10.98 -1.38 -4.10
C ALA A 6 -10.16 -2.01 -2.96
N ARG A 7 -10.31 -3.34 -2.84
CA ARG A 7 -9.44 -4.18 -2.01
C ARG A 7 -8.89 -5.27 -2.89
N HIS A 8 -7.57 -5.33 -2.97
CA HIS A 8 -6.84 -6.18 -3.90
C HIS A 8 -6.18 -7.34 -3.16
N ARG A 9 -6.18 -8.51 -3.80
CA ARG A 9 -5.51 -9.73 -3.35
C ARG A 9 -4.35 -10.08 -4.28
N TRP A 10 -3.56 -9.07 -4.66
CA TRP A 10 -2.42 -9.24 -5.57
C TRP A 10 -1.27 -10.06 -4.97
N VAL A 11 -1.19 -10.09 -3.63
CA VAL A 11 -0.21 -10.86 -2.87
C VAL A 11 -0.98 -11.84 -1.98
N ALA A 12 -0.61 -13.12 -2.02
CA ALA A 12 -1.19 -14.14 -1.16
C ALA A 12 -1.02 -13.77 0.32
N ASP A 13 -2.05 -14.04 1.13
CA ASP A 13 -2.12 -13.71 2.57
C ASP A 13 -2.00 -12.21 2.90
N ALA A 14 -2.15 -11.34 1.91
CA ALA A 14 -2.24 -9.91 2.09
C ALA A 14 -3.57 -9.36 1.55
N THR A 15 -3.97 -8.20 2.06
CA THR A 15 -5.03 -7.36 1.48
C THR A 15 -4.47 -5.98 1.27
N ILE A 16 -4.51 -5.49 0.04
CA ILE A 16 -4.10 -4.13 -0.31
C ILE A 16 -5.36 -3.30 -0.50
N THR A 17 -5.58 -2.31 0.33
CA THR A 17 -6.70 -1.38 0.21
C THR A 17 -6.28 -0.18 -0.61
N GLU A 18 -6.97 0.04 -1.72
CA GLU A 18 -6.87 1.25 -2.52
C GLU A 18 -7.95 2.24 -2.09
N SER A 19 -7.53 3.46 -1.80
CA SER A 19 -8.42 4.57 -1.49
C SER A 19 -8.03 5.78 -2.33
N TYR A 20 -8.97 6.68 -2.52
CA TYR A 20 -8.71 7.94 -3.20
C TYR A 20 -9.33 9.10 -2.44
N ASP A 21 -8.71 10.28 -2.58
CA ASP A 21 -9.39 11.53 -2.35
C ASP A 21 -9.54 12.26 -3.68
N THR A 22 -10.66 12.94 -3.84
CA THR A 22 -10.91 13.76 -5.03
C THR A 22 -10.64 15.18 -4.59
N ASN A 23 -9.57 15.79 -5.09
CA ASN A 23 -9.42 17.22 -4.90
C ASN A 23 -10.34 17.93 -5.91
N GLU A 24 -11.47 18.44 -5.43
CA GLU A 24 -12.49 19.09 -6.26
C GLU A 24 -11.93 20.30 -7.04
N GLU A 25 -10.91 20.98 -6.52
CA GLU A 25 -10.27 22.12 -7.19
C GLU A 25 -9.36 21.72 -8.36
N PHE A 26 -8.68 20.56 -8.26
CA PHE A 26 -7.58 20.24 -9.19
C PHE A 26 -7.87 19.06 -10.11
N ARG A 27 -9.01 18.37 -9.96
CA ARG A 27 -9.38 17.13 -10.69
C ARG A 27 -8.34 16.00 -10.60
N VAL A 28 -7.32 16.14 -9.76
CA VAL A 28 -6.29 15.12 -9.53
C VAL A 28 -6.88 14.05 -8.62
N THR A 29 -6.81 12.79 -9.07
CA THR A 29 -7.18 11.64 -8.25
C THR A 29 -5.94 11.17 -7.49
N HIS A 30 -5.83 11.60 -6.24
CA HIS A 30 -4.75 11.17 -5.35
C HIS A 30 -5.10 9.78 -4.78
N ARG A 31 -4.29 8.77 -5.11
CA ARG A 31 -4.48 7.38 -4.68
C ARG A 31 -3.61 7.07 -3.47
N ARG A 32 -4.13 6.26 -2.56
CA ARG A 32 -3.36 5.64 -1.48
C ARG A 32 -3.59 4.15 -1.44
N PHE A 33 -2.49 3.45 -1.26
CA PHE A 33 -2.46 2.01 -1.05
C PHE A 33 -1.94 1.73 0.36
N THR A 34 -2.76 1.04 1.14
CA THR A 34 -2.36 0.48 2.43
C THR A 34 -2.46 -1.05 2.37
N ALA A 35 -1.63 -1.75 3.13
CA ALA A 35 -1.63 -3.21 3.18
C ALA A 35 -1.91 -3.73 4.58
N THR A 36 -2.61 -4.86 4.63
CA THR A 36 -2.65 -5.78 5.76
C THR A 36 -1.94 -7.06 5.33
N VAL A 37 -0.95 -7.52 6.10
CA VAL A 37 -0.08 -8.65 5.75
C VAL A 37 0.04 -9.56 6.97
N ASP A 38 -0.29 -10.85 6.81
CA ASP A 38 -0.24 -11.86 7.90
C ASP A 38 -0.87 -11.36 9.23
N GLY A 39 -1.98 -10.62 9.12
CA GLY A 39 -2.72 -10.06 10.27
C GLY A 39 -2.28 -8.67 10.74
N TYR A 40 -1.07 -8.23 10.39
CA TYR A 40 -0.55 -6.90 10.71
C TYR A 40 -1.13 -5.85 9.75
N ARG A 41 -1.68 -4.76 10.30
CA ARG A 41 -2.45 -3.75 9.57
C ARG A 41 -1.67 -2.44 9.40
N ASN A 42 -2.20 -1.56 8.56
CA ASN A 42 -1.78 -0.16 8.43
C ASN A 42 -0.40 0.08 7.79
N PHE A 43 0.15 -0.87 7.04
CA PHE A 43 1.34 -0.59 6.23
C PHE A 43 0.96 0.39 5.12
N ARG A 44 1.48 1.62 5.16
CA ARG A 44 1.25 2.62 4.11
C ARG A 44 2.29 2.41 3.02
N ILE A 45 1.85 2.02 1.84
CA ILE A 45 2.74 1.62 0.74
C ILE A 45 2.93 2.76 -0.25
N TYR A 46 1.84 3.45 -0.58
CA TYR A 46 1.87 4.54 -1.55
C TYR A 46 0.82 5.60 -1.21
N ASP A 47 1.12 6.86 -1.53
CA ASP A 47 0.19 7.99 -1.45
C ASP A 47 0.63 9.06 -2.45
N GLY A 48 -0.07 9.15 -3.58
CA GLY A 48 0.37 9.97 -4.70
C GLY A 48 -0.53 9.85 -5.92
N GLU A 49 -0.06 10.37 -7.05
CA GLU A 49 -0.73 10.23 -8.34
C GLU A 49 -0.54 8.82 -8.94
N LEU A 50 -1.36 8.43 -9.90
CA LEU A 50 -1.10 7.18 -10.61
C LEU A 50 0.05 7.36 -11.58
N GLU A 51 1.00 6.45 -11.54
CA GLU A 51 2.13 6.37 -12.45
C GLU A 51 2.26 4.97 -13.05
N ASP A 52 2.95 4.88 -14.19
CA ASP A 52 3.19 3.61 -14.85
C ASP A 52 4.09 2.70 -13.99
N GLY A 53 3.70 1.42 -13.89
CA GLY A 53 4.45 0.43 -13.11
C GLY A 53 4.22 0.49 -11.59
N LEU A 54 3.43 1.44 -11.08
CA LEU A 54 3.11 1.58 -9.65
C LEU A 54 2.64 0.26 -9.02
N VAL A 55 1.72 -0.45 -9.69
CA VAL A 55 1.18 -1.73 -9.20
C VAL A 55 2.28 -2.75 -8.95
N LYS A 56 3.27 -2.86 -9.85
CA LYS A 56 4.40 -3.79 -9.68
C LYS A 56 5.25 -3.41 -8.47
N ARG A 57 5.49 -2.10 -8.26
CA ARG A 57 6.24 -1.59 -7.10
C ARG A 57 5.49 -1.87 -5.79
N ILE A 58 4.18 -1.66 -5.76
CA ILE A 58 3.32 -1.98 -4.61
C ILE A 58 3.40 -3.48 -4.29
N ILE A 59 3.24 -4.35 -5.29
CA ILE A 59 3.32 -5.80 -5.11
C ILE A 59 4.69 -6.18 -4.52
N ALA A 60 5.78 -5.68 -5.10
CA ALA A 60 7.13 -5.97 -4.63
C ALA A 60 7.35 -5.52 -3.18
N LYS A 61 6.87 -4.33 -2.80
CA LYS A 61 6.98 -3.82 -1.43
C LYS A 61 6.17 -4.67 -0.44
N VAL A 62 4.97 -5.09 -0.81
CA VAL A 62 4.12 -5.94 0.05
C VAL A 62 4.71 -7.34 0.20
N GLU A 63 5.27 -7.93 -0.86
CA GLU A 63 6.01 -9.19 -0.79
C GLU A 63 7.26 -9.10 0.12
N SER A 64 7.98 -7.97 0.04
CA SER A 64 9.13 -7.71 0.93
C SER A 64 8.70 -7.63 2.40
N ILE A 65 7.63 -6.89 2.71
CA ILE A 65 7.06 -6.81 4.07
C ILE A 65 6.66 -8.19 4.57
N LYS A 66 5.93 -8.97 3.75
CA LYS A 66 5.53 -10.34 4.09
C LYS A 66 6.72 -11.22 4.41
N THR A 67 7.76 -11.16 3.59
CA THR A 67 8.98 -11.94 3.79
C THR A 67 9.66 -11.60 5.11
N ARG A 68 9.77 -10.30 5.44
CA ARG A 68 10.35 -9.84 6.71
C ARG A 68 9.55 -10.26 7.94
N ILE A 69 8.22 -10.13 7.88
CA ILE A 69 7.34 -10.64 8.96
C ILE A 69 7.55 -12.14 9.16
N ARG A 70 7.57 -12.92 8.07
CA ARG A 70 7.74 -14.38 8.14
C ARG A 70 9.13 -14.80 8.58
N SER A 71 10.16 -13.97 8.39
CA SER A 71 11.49 -14.21 8.94
C SER A 71 11.63 -13.80 10.41
N GLY A 72 10.57 -13.29 11.04
CA GLY A 72 10.60 -12.82 12.44
C GLY A 72 11.26 -11.45 12.62
N ASP A 73 11.37 -10.66 11.55
CA ASP A 73 11.90 -9.31 11.62
C ASP A 73 10.79 -8.34 12.05
N GLU A 74 10.70 -8.06 13.34
CA GLU A 74 9.70 -7.17 13.93
C GLU A 74 9.95 -5.69 13.62
N THR A 75 11.16 -5.31 13.18
CA THR A 75 11.49 -3.90 12.92
C THR A 75 10.63 -3.29 11.82
N ILE A 76 10.17 -4.13 10.87
CA ILE A 76 9.27 -3.72 9.78
C ILE A 76 7.95 -3.12 10.28
N LEU A 77 7.51 -3.47 11.50
CA LEU A 77 6.27 -2.95 12.10
C LEU A 77 6.37 -1.47 12.51
N HIS A 78 7.59 -0.95 12.63
CA HIS A 78 7.89 0.41 13.08
C HIS A 78 8.53 1.28 11.99
N GLU A 79 8.88 0.69 10.85
CA GLU A 79 9.53 1.39 9.74
C GLU A 79 8.54 2.13 8.84
N ASN A 80 9.06 3.14 8.13
CA ASN A 80 8.32 3.76 7.04
C ASN A 80 8.29 2.84 5.82
N THR A 81 7.10 2.34 5.48
CA THR A 81 6.90 1.44 4.33
C THR A 81 6.52 2.15 3.04
N LEU A 82 6.46 3.49 3.03
CA LEU A 82 6.15 4.25 1.83
C LEU A 82 7.21 4.01 0.75
N LEU A 83 6.76 3.84 -0.49
CA LEU A 83 7.61 3.92 -1.65
C LEU A 83 8.10 5.36 -1.81
N GLU A 84 9.41 5.53 -1.94
CA GLU A 84 10.00 6.81 -2.33
C GLU A 84 9.77 7.03 -3.84
N ASN A 85 9.45 8.27 -4.22
CA ASN A 85 9.29 8.64 -5.63
C ASN A 85 10.65 8.73 -6.32
#